data_AF-A0A524MLW2-F1
#
_entry.id   AF-A0A524MLW2-F1
#
_cell.length_a   1.000
_cell.length_b   1.000
_cell.length_c   1.000
_cell.angle_alpha   90.00
_cell.angle_beta   90.00
_cell.angle_gamma   90.00
#
_symmetry.space_group_name_H-M   'P 1'
#
loop_
_entity.id
_entity.type
_entity.pdbx_description
1 polymer ?
#
loop_
_entity_poly.entity_id
_entity_poly.type
_entity_poly.pdbx_seq_one_letter_code
_entity_poly.pdbx_strand_id
1 'polypeptide(L)'
;GDEVITTPYTFFETVGSIVRLGATPVFVDIDPATCNSDPNLLRSRTSKKTRAIIPVHLYGQMAEMGPIAEIAGSVGVPIIEDAAQAIGADVGGRRAGSIGQLGCLSFFPSKNLGGAGDGGMILTNDFDHAEKLGWLRVHGSAEKYRHKVVGGNFRFDTLQAAVVLVKLRHLDEWTEQRRKNAQRYGLLFAESGLGDRVVTPDEITGRHVFNQYVVRAQRRDQLKGFLGEKGVSAEVYYPLPMHLQECFAYLGCSEGEFPESEKAAQETLALPVYPELSDEQARYVVKCIADFYSHG
;
A
#
# COMPACT_ATOMS: atom_id res chain seq x y z
N GLY A 1 -17.79 -10.91 15.22
CA GLY A 1 -18.02 -9.92 16.29
C GLY A 1 -16.75 -9.18 16.69
N ASP A 2 -15.58 -9.68 16.27
CA ASP A 2 -14.32 -8.96 16.37
C ASP A 2 -14.25 -7.81 15.36
N GLU A 3 -13.58 -6.74 15.74
CA GLU A 3 -13.32 -5.56 14.91
C GLU A 3 -11.83 -5.48 14.56
N VAL A 4 -11.54 -5.14 13.31
CA VAL A 4 -10.16 -4.92 12.84
C VAL A 4 -10.06 -3.53 12.25
N ILE A 5 -9.17 -2.71 12.81
CA ILE A 5 -9.01 -1.33 12.37
C ILE A 5 -8.11 -1.27 11.13
N THR A 6 -8.51 -0.54 10.10
CA THR A 6 -7.69 -0.27 8.89
C THR A 6 -8.15 1.03 8.22
N THR A 7 -7.65 1.34 7.02
CA THR A 7 -8.09 2.50 6.22
C THR A 7 -9.11 2.09 5.14
N PRO A 8 -10.08 2.95 4.79
CA PRO A 8 -10.91 2.71 3.62
C PRO A 8 -10.17 3.00 2.30
N TYR A 9 -9.03 3.70 2.34
CA TYR A 9 -8.22 3.98 1.16
C TYR A 9 -7.05 3.01 1.05
N THR A 10 -7.36 1.81 0.56
CA THR A 10 -6.40 0.71 0.38
C THR A 10 -6.86 -0.23 -0.72
N PHE A 11 -6.06 -1.25 -1.03
CA PHE A 11 -6.47 -2.30 -1.95
C PHE A 11 -7.54 -3.19 -1.33
N PHE A 12 -8.41 -3.74 -2.18
CA PHE A 12 -9.50 -4.62 -1.77
C PHE A 12 -9.07 -5.75 -0.83
N GLU A 13 -7.91 -6.39 -1.08
CA GLU A 13 -7.47 -7.55 -0.30
C GLU A 13 -7.27 -7.26 1.19
N THR A 14 -6.91 -6.03 1.56
CA THR A 14 -6.78 -5.63 2.97
C THR A 14 -8.10 -5.80 3.71
N VAL A 15 -9.18 -5.22 3.17
CA VAL A 15 -10.52 -5.30 3.78
C VAL A 15 -11.17 -6.66 3.53
N GLY A 16 -10.98 -7.22 2.33
CA GLY A 16 -11.46 -8.54 1.95
C GLY A 16 -10.96 -9.63 2.89
N SER A 17 -9.69 -9.55 3.33
CA SER A 17 -9.13 -10.51 4.29
C SER A 17 -9.83 -10.47 5.66
N ILE A 18 -10.18 -9.29 6.15
CA ILE A 18 -10.92 -9.09 7.41
C ILE A 18 -12.31 -9.73 7.31
N VAL A 19 -13.04 -9.40 6.24
CA VAL A 19 -14.42 -9.83 6.03
C VAL A 19 -14.52 -11.34 5.79
N ARG A 20 -13.56 -11.93 5.06
CA ARG A 20 -13.50 -13.39 4.85
C ARG A 20 -13.36 -14.18 6.16
N LEU A 21 -12.82 -13.57 7.22
CA LEU A 21 -12.74 -14.16 8.56
C LEU A 21 -14.01 -13.93 9.42
N GLY A 22 -15.00 -13.21 8.89
CA GLY A 22 -16.21 -12.83 9.64
C GLY A 22 -15.99 -11.72 10.68
N ALA A 23 -14.85 -11.02 10.60
CA ALA A 23 -14.58 -9.82 11.38
C ALA A 23 -15.16 -8.57 10.69
N THR A 24 -15.35 -7.51 11.45
CA THR A 24 -15.88 -6.23 10.95
C THR A 24 -14.72 -5.24 10.77
N PRO A 25 -14.45 -4.75 9.54
CA PRO A 25 -13.49 -3.68 9.34
C PRO A 25 -14.01 -2.39 9.99
N VAL A 26 -13.14 -1.71 10.73
CA VAL A 26 -13.40 -0.38 11.29
C VAL A 26 -12.43 0.60 10.65
N PHE A 27 -12.96 1.57 9.94
CA PHE A 27 -12.17 2.47 9.11
C PHE A 27 -11.64 3.68 9.90
N VAL A 28 -10.40 4.04 9.60
CA VAL A 28 -9.70 5.28 10.00
C VAL A 28 -9.33 6.00 8.70
N ASP A 29 -9.71 7.27 8.57
CA ASP A 29 -9.37 8.07 7.39
C ASP A 29 -7.85 8.25 7.25
N ILE A 30 -7.41 8.74 6.10
CA ILE A 30 -6.00 8.91 5.77
C ILE A 30 -5.47 10.29 6.12
N ASP A 31 -4.16 10.35 6.38
CA ASP A 31 -3.41 11.60 6.26
C ASP A 31 -3.30 11.98 4.77
N PRO A 32 -3.66 13.22 4.38
CA PRO A 32 -3.71 13.63 2.97
C PRO A 32 -2.36 13.75 2.27
N ALA A 33 -1.25 13.83 3.02
CA ALA A 33 0.10 13.93 2.48
C ALA A 33 0.72 12.54 2.23
N THR A 34 0.38 11.55 3.07
CA THR A 34 0.94 10.19 2.95
C THR A 34 -0.01 9.18 2.30
N CYS A 35 -1.31 9.44 2.32
CA CYS A 35 -2.39 8.49 2.02
C CYS A 35 -2.40 7.22 2.90
N ASN A 36 -1.64 7.22 4.01
CA ASN A 36 -1.69 6.18 5.03
C ASN A 36 -2.69 6.58 6.13
N SER A 37 -3.15 5.62 6.95
CA SER A 37 -4.07 5.90 8.06
C SER A 37 -3.53 7.01 8.97
N ASP A 38 -4.36 8.02 9.28
CA ASP A 38 -4.01 9.07 10.23
C ASP A 38 -4.03 8.51 11.67
N PRO A 39 -2.87 8.46 12.36
CA PRO A 39 -2.81 7.93 13.72
C PRO A 39 -3.64 8.74 14.72
N ASN A 40 -3.88 10.03 14.49
CA ASN A 40 -4.65 10.89 15.39
C ASN A 40 -6.12 10.46 15.47
N LEU A 41 -6.64 9.89 14.39
CA LEU A 41 -8.01 9.40 14.32
C LEU A 41 -8.16 7.99 14.92
N LEU A 42 -7.05 7.23 15.03
CA LEU A 42 -7.05 5.80 15.34
C LEU A 42 -7.64 5.49 16.73
N ARG A 43 -7.22 6.23 17.77
CA ARG A 43 -7.65 5.96 19.16
C ARG A 43 -9.17 5.98 19.31
N SER A 44 -9.85 6.91 18.60
CA SER A 44 -11.31 7.05 18.63
C SER A 44 -12.06 5.88 17.99
N ARG A 45 -11.37 5.08 17.15
CA ARG A 45 -11.94 3.91 16.46
C ARG A 45 -11.72 2.60 17.21
N THR A 46 -11.04 2.64 18.36
CA THR A 46 -10.85 1.45 19.19
C THR A 46 -12.06 1.14 20.06
N SER A 47 -12.30 -0.14 20.32
CA SER A 47 -13.39 -0.62 21.17
C SER A 47 -12.97 -1.91 21.90
N LYS A 48 -13.82 -2.40 22.81
CA LYS A 48 -13.61 -3.72 23.46
C LYS A 48 -13.66 -4.89 22.47
N LYS A 49 -14.18 -4.69 21.26
CA LYS A 49 -14.24 -5.68 20.18
C LYS A 49 -13.02 -5.63 19.26
N THR A 50 -12.20 -4.58 19.33
CA THR A 50 -10.98 -4.49 18.52
C THR A 50 -10.06 -5.67 18.83
N ARG A 51 -9.56 -6.33 17.78
CA ARG A 51 -8.64 -7.47 17.88
C ARG A 51 -7.35 -7.30 17.11
N ALA A 52 -7.30 -6.39 16.14
CA ALA A 52 -6.08 -6.09 15.40
C ALA A 52 -6.16 -4.70 14.76
N ILE A 53 -5.01 -4.18 14.38
CA ILE A 53 -4.86 -3.00 13.53
C ILE A 53 -4.05 -3.41 12.31
N ILE A 54 -4.54 -3.08 11.11
CA ILE A 54 -3.86 -3.32 9.85
C ILE A 54 -3.48 -1.96 9.23
N PRO A 55 -2.32 -1.39 9.59
CA PRO A 55 -1.79 -0.26 8.87
C PRO A 55 -1.29 -0.73 7.49
N VAL A 56 -1.59 0.06 6.48
CA VAL A 56 -1.13 -0.16 5.11
C VAL A 56 0.05 0.76 4.86
N HIS A 57 1.08 0.27 4.19
CA HIS A 57 2.22 1.07 3.74
C HIS A 57 2.03 1.44 2.27
N LEU A 58 1.10 2.36 2.04
CA LEU A 58 0.57 2.66 0.73
C LEU A 58 1.63 3.34 -0.15
N TYR A 59 1.62 2.99 -1.44
CA TYR A 59 2.52 3.45 -2.50
C TYR A 59 4.01 3.19 -2.28
N GLY A 60 4.38 2.58 -1.16
CA GLY A 60 5.75 2.27 -0.77
C GLY A 60 6.34 3.20 0.28
N GLN A 61 5.53 4.02 0.94
CA GLN A 61 5.91 4.74 2.15
C GLN A 61 5.25 4.06 3.36
N MET A 62 6.01 3.90 4.45
CA MET A 62 5.48 3.30 5.67
C MET A 62 4.45 4.23 6.31
N ALA A 63 3.47 3.65 6.98
CA ALA A 63 2.60 4.41 7.87
C ALA A 63 3.40 4.92 9.07
N GLU A 64 2.86 5.87 9.83
CA GLU A 64 3.48 6.36 11.06
C GLU A 64 3.41 5.31 12.18
N MET A 65 4.31 4.34 12.12
CA MET A 65 4.25 3.14 12.95
C MET A 65 4.50 3.40 14.44
N GLY A 66 5.20 4.48 14.81
CA GLY A 66 5.43 4.85 16.20
C GLY A 66 4.12 5.13 16.95
N PRO A 67 3.37 6.17 16.54
CA PRO A 67 2.04 6.46 17.10
C PRO A 67 1.06 5.27 17.02
N ILE A 68 1.05 4.54 15.90
CA ILE A 68 0.16 3.37 15.73
C ILE A 68 0.51 2.26 16.74
N ALA A 69 1.80 1.97 16.93
CA ALA A 69 2.27 0.97 17.90
C ALA A 69 1.96 1.37 19.35
N GLU A 70 2.08 2.64 19.70
CA GLU A 70 1.70 3.14 21.02
C GLU A 70 0.20 2.91 21.29
N ILE A 71 -0.65 3.27 20.34
CA ILE A 71 -2.10 3.08 20.50
C ILE A 71 -2.44 1.60 20.60
N ALA A 72 -1.90 0.76 19.70
CA ALA A 72 -2.10 -0.69 19.70
C ALA A 72 -1.71 -1.32 21.04
N GLY A 73 -0.55 -0.94 21.58
CA GLY A 73 -0.08 -1.38 22.90
C GLY A 73 -1.00 -0.94 24.03
N SER A 74 -1.50 0.29 23.99
CA SER A 74 -2.39 0.82 25.04
C SER A 74 -3.76 0.11 25.11
N VAL A 75 -4.23 -0.48 24.00
CA VAL A 75 -5.47 -1.27 23.95
C VAL A 75 -5.22 -2.78 23.89
N GLY A 76 -3.96 -3.21 23.89
CA GLY A 76 -3.57 -4.62 23.95
C GLY A 76 -3.91 -5.43 22.70
N VAL A 77 -3.82 -4.83 21.50
CA VAL A 77 -4.11 -5.52 20.23
C VAL A 77 -2.87 -5.62 19.33
N PRO A 78 -2.70 -6.71 18.56
CA PRO A 78 -1.63 -6.85 17.59
C PRO A 78 -1.79 -5.91 16.39
N ILE A 79 -0.65 -5.60 15.78
CA ILE A 79 -0.50 -4.96 14.48
C ILE A 79 -0.14 -6.03 13.45
N ILE A 80 -0.82 -5.97 12.31
CA ILE A 80 -0.52 -6.76 11.11
C ILE A 80 -0.21 -5.76 10.00
N GLU A 81 1.05 -5.55 9.67
CA GLU A 81 1.45 -4.62 8.62
C GLU A 81 1.05 -5.14 7.25
N ASP A 82 0.30 -4.37 6.46
CA ASP A 82 0.23 -4.57 5.01
C ASP A 82 1.40 -3.81 4.36
N ALA A 83 2.47 -4.55 4.11
CA ALA A 83 3.68 -4.08 3.45
C ALA A 83 3.74 -4.49 1.96
N ALA A 84 2.60 -4.86 1.36
CA ALA A 84 2.55 -5.36 -0.02
C ALA A 84 3.08 -4.37 -1.06
N GLN A 85 3.10 -3.07 -0.77
CA GLN A 85 3.64 -2.02 -1.64
C GLN A 85 4.97 -1.44 -1.13
N ALA A 86 5.48 -1.89 0.02
CA ALA A 86 6.56 -1.21 0.73
C ALA A 86 7.77 -2.09 1.03
N ILE A 87 7.96 -3.20 0.30
CA ILE A 87 9.15 -4.04 0.49
C ILE A 87 10.42 -3.20 0.27
N GLY A 88 11.29 -3.17 1.28
CA GLY A 88 12.49 -2.34 1.31
C GLY A 88 12.28 -0.93 1.90
N ALA A 89 11.06 -0.48 2.18
CA ALA A 89 10.86 0.78 2.91
C ALA A 89 11.43 0.66 4.32
N ASP A 90 11.83 1.79 4.90
CA ASP A 90 12.52 1.83 6.18
C ASP A 90 12.16 3.08 6.98
N VAL A 91 11.95 2.91 8.29
CA VAL A 91 11.84 4.00 9.25
C VAL A 91 12.77 3.71 10.42
N GLY A 92 13.78 4.56 10.62
CA GLY A 92 14.71 4.43 11.74
C GLY A 92 15.50 3.12 11.75
N GLY A 93 15.84 2.57 10.58
CA GLY A 93 16.55 1.28 10.44
C GLY A 93 15.66 0.04 10.58
N ARG A 94 14.35 0.22 10.74
CA ARG A 94 13.36 -0.87 10.77
C ARG A 94 12.63 -0.92 9.44
N ARG A 95 12.67 -2.10 8.80
CA ARG A 95 12.04 -2.32 7.49
C ARG A 95 10.52 -2.52 7.63
N ALA A 96 9.78 -2.14 6.59
CA ALA A 96 8.36 -2.45 6.45
C ALA A 96 8.09 -3.95 6.68
N GLY A 97 7.09 -4.26 7.50
CA GLY A 97 6.72 -5.63 7.86
C GLY A 97 7.51 -6.23 9.02
N SER A 98 8.37 -5.45 9.69
CA SER A 98 9.16 -5.88 10.86
C SER A 98 8.82 -5.14 12.16
N ILE A 99 7.80 -4.28 12.14
CA ILE A 99 7.41 -3.44 13.29
C ILE A 99 6.28 -4.06 14.09
N GLY A 100 5.24 -4.52 13.41
CA GLY A 100 4.10 -5.21 13.99
C GLY A 100 4.43 -6.65 14.37
N GLN A 101 3.40 -7.36 14.85
CA GLN A 101 3.50 -8.78 15.19
C GLN A 101 3.61 -9.64 13.93
N LEU A 102 2.94 -9.22 12.85
CA LEU A 102 3.00 -9.86 11.54
C LEU A 102 3.22 -8.79 10.46
N GLY A 103 4.00 -9.12 9.43
CA GLY A 103 4.14 -8.29 8.24
C GLY A 103 3.77 -9.06 6.98
N CYS A 104 2.95 -8.49 6.12
CA CYS A 104 2.45 -9.12 4.90
C CYS A 104 3.16 -8.53 3.67
N LEU A 105 3.78 -9.38 2.87
CA LEU A 105 4.43 -9.02 1.61
C LEU A 105 3.69 -9.66 0.43
N SER A 106 3.67 -8.95 -0.70
CA SER A 106 3.17 -9.44 -1.97
C SER A 106 4.30 -9.50 -2.99
N PHE A 107 4.33 -10.59 -3.75
CA PHE A 107 5.21 -10.80 -4.89
C PHE A 107 4.43 -10.82 -6.21
N PHE A 108 3.25 -10.19 -6.24
CA PHE A 108 2.52 -9.99 -7.50
C PHE A 108 3.45 -9.32 -8.55
N PRO A 109 3.37 -9.65 -9.85
CA PRO A 109 4.42 -9.28 -10.81
C PRO A 109 4.75 -7.79 -10.89
N SER A 110 3.78 -6.90 -10.62
CA SER A 110 3.98 -5.44 -10.66
C SER A 110 4.54 -4.83 -9.36
N LYS A 111 4.77 -5.61 -8.30
CA LYS A 111 5.39 -5.11 -7.06
C LYS A 111 6.88 -4.79 -7.26
N ASN A 112 7.45 -3.97 -6.37
CA ASN A 112 8.89 -3.66 -6.39
C ASN A 112 9.78 -4.90 -6.37
N LEU A 113 9.32 -5.96 -5.70
CA LEU A 113 9.89 -7.30 -5.79
C LEU A 113 8.85 -8.30 -6.30
N GLY A 114 8.45 -8.18 -7.57
CA GLY A 114 7.49 -9.11 -8.18
C GLY A 114 8.10 -10.44 -8.61
N GLY A 115 7.37 -11.54 -8.43
CA GLY A 115 7.64 -12.84 -9.04
C GLY A 115 7.32 -12.88 -10.54
N ALA A 116 7.16 -14.08 -11.07
CA ALA A 116 6.65 -14.38 -12.42
C ALA A 116 5.20 -14.93 -12.36
N GLY A 117 4.45 -14.57 -11.33
CA GLY A 117 3.11 -15.06 -11.01
C GLY A 117 2.67 -14.57 -9.63
N ASP A 118 1.58 -15.12 -9.10
CA ASP A 118 1.10 -14.78 -7.77
C ASP A 118 2.00 -15.33 -6.66
N GLY A 119 2.11 -14.57 -5.57
CA GLY A 119 2.90 -14.96 -4.41
C GLY A 119 2.83 -13.95 -3.29
N GLY A 120 3.12 -14.41 -2.08
CA GLY A 120 3.19 -13.57 -0.89
C GLY A 120 3.93 -14.28 0.23
N MET A 121 4.25 -13.51 1.28
CA MET A 121 4.95 -13.99 2.45
C MET A 121 4.45 -13.27 3.69
N ILE A 122 4.36 -13.99 4.80
CA ILE A 122 4.14 -13.41 6.12
C ILE A 122 5.46 -13.46 6.87
N LEU A 123 5.84 -12.33 7.44
CA LEU A 123 6.98 -12.13 8.33
C LEU A 123 6.50 -12.12 9.78
N THR A 124 7.28 -12.73 10.67
CA THR A 124 7.05 -12.72 12.12
C THR A 124 8.36 -13.02 12.85
N ASN A 125 8.54 -12.45 14.04
CA ASN A 125 9.61 -12.83 14.97
C ASN A 125 9.14 -13.85 16.03
N ASP A 126 7.85 -14.19 16.03
CA ASP A 126 7.23 -15.15 16.94
C ASP A 126 7.24 -16.55 16.30
N PHE A 127 7.91 -17.50 16.96
CA PHE A 127 8.04 -18.88 16.49
C PHE A 127 6.72 -19.64 16.50
N ASP A 128 5.85 -19.39 17.48
CA ASP A 128 4.55 -20.06 17.59
C ASP A 128 3.62 -19.57 16.47
N HIS A 129 3.68 -18.28 16.14
CA HIS A 129 3.01 -17.75 14.94
C HIS A 129 3.58 -18.38 13.66
N ALA A 130 4.91 -18.46 13.52
CA ALA A 130 5.54 -19.02 12.32
C ALA A 130 5.13 -20.49 12.12
N GLU A 131 5.12 -21.29 13.18
CA GLU A 131 4.69 -22.69 13.15
C GLU A 131 3.22 -22.81 12.74
N LYS A 132 2.32 -22.06 13.39
CA LYS A 132 0.89 -22.08 13.10
C LYS A 132 0.59 -21.64 11.66
N LEU A 133 1.23 -20.58 11.18
CA LEU A 133 1.12 -20.11 9.79
C LEU A 133 1.66 -21.15 8.80
N GLY A 134 2.74 -21.85 9.18
CA GLY A 134 3.31 -22.98 8.44
C GLY A 134 2.29 -24.11 8.22
N TRP A 135 1.50 -24.44 9.24
CA TRP A 135 0.40 -25.39 9.10
C TRP A 135 -0.73 -24.81 8.25
N LEU A 136 -1.21 -23.59 8.58
CA LEU A 136 -2.35 -22.96 7.92
C LEU A 136 -2.19 -22.86 6.39
N ARG A 137 -0.98 -22.57 5.90
CA ARG A 137 -0.73 -22.47 4.44
C ARG A 137 -0.71 -23.81 3.70
N VAL A 138 -0.61 -24.93 4.42
CA VAL A 138 -0.58 -26.30 3.86
C VAL A 138 -1.70 -27.15 4.47
N HIS A 139 -2.95 -26.71 4.27
CA HIS A 139 -4.16 -27.41 4.70
C HIS A 139 -4.22 -27.69 6.22
N GLY A 140 -3.47 -26.95 7.04
CA GLY A 140 -3.37 -27.18 8.48
C GLY A 140 -2.54 -28.42 8.87
N SER A 141 -1.75 -28.97 7.94
CA SER A 141 -0.96 -30.19 8.12
C SER A 141 0.31 -29.89 8.91
N ALA A 142 0.50 -30.58 10.05
CA ALA A 142 1.77 -30.56 10.80
C ALA A 142 2.69 -31.72 10.39
N GLU A 143 2.09 -32.86 10.08
CA GLU A 143 2.75 -34.03 9.50
C GLU A 143 1.93 -34.48 8.28
N LYS A 144 2.51 -35.29 7.38
CA LYS A 144 1.82 -35.77 6.19
C LYS A 144 0.52 -36.48 6.57
N TYR A 145 -0.61 -35.99 6.04
CA TYR A 145 -1.97 -36.47 6.31
C TYR A 145 -2.46 -36.33 7.76
N ARG A 146 -1.80 -35.52 8.59
CA ARG A 146 -2.23 -35.23 9.97
C ARG A 146 -2.36 -33.72 10.17
N HIS A 147 -3.58 -33.29 10.45
CA HIS A 147 -3.97 -31.89 10.47
C HIS A 147 -4.19 -31.41 11.91
N LYS A 148 -3.54 -30.32 12.31
CA LYS A 148 -3.68 -29.69 13.64
C LYS A 148 -4.85 -28.70 13.68
N VAL A 149 -5.09 -28.03 12.56
CA VAL A 149 -6.12 -27.01 12.37
C VAL A 149 -6.70 -27.15 10.97
N VAL A 150 -7.80 -26.45 10.68
CA VAL A 150 -8.27 -26.29 9.30
C VAL A 150 -7.49 -25.14 8.67
N GLY A 151 -6.72 -25.44 7.61
CA GLY A 151 -5.99 -24.45 6.82
C GLY A 151 -6.42 -24.42 5.36
N GLY A 152 -5.66 -23.72 4.52
CA GLY A 152 -5.87 -23.65 3.07
C GLY A 152 -4.62 -24.04 2.28
N ASN A 153 -4.68 -23.93 0.95
CA ASN A 153 -3.53 -24.10 0.08
C ASN A 153 -3.02 -22.72 -0.34
N PHE A 154 -2.10 -22.16 0.45
CA PHE A 154 -1.52 -20.83 0.24
C PHE A 154 0.00 -20.92 0.09
N ARG A 155 0.45 -21.94 -0.63
CA ARG A 155 1.88 -22.21 -0.84
C ARG A 155 2.46 -21.21 -1.82
N PHE A 156 3.74 -20.92 -1.64
CA PHE A 156 4.53 -20.15 -2.57
C PHE A 156 5.40 -21.10 -3.39
N ASP A 157 5.17 -21.12 -4.70
CA ASP A 157 5.82 -22.08 -5.59
C ASP A 157 7.34 -21.90 -5.63
N THR A 158 8.07 -23.01 -5.66
CA THR A 158 9.55 -22.98 -5.72
C THR A 158 10.07 -22.25 -6.96
N LEU A 159 9.36 -22.32 -8.09
CA LEU A 159 9.70 -21.55 -9.30
C LEU A 159 9.58 -20.05 -9.06
N GLN A 160 8.52 -19.60 -8.39
CA GLN A 160 8.33 -18.20 -8.04
C GLN A 160 9.39 -17.74 -7.03
N ALA A 161 9.70 -18.58 -6.03
CA ALA A 161 10.76 -18.31 -5.06
C ALA A 161 12.14 -18.15 -5.73
N ALA A 162 12.47 -18.96 -6.74
CA ALA A 162 13.71 -18.84 -7.49
C ALA A 162 13.83 -17.48 -8.21
N VAL A 163 12.74 -17.03 -8.86
CA VAL A 163 12.69 -15.71 -9.51
C VAL A 163 12.86 -14.58 -8.48
N VAL A 164 12.12 -14.65 -7.37
CA VAL A 164 12.20 -13.64 -6.30
C VAL A 164 13.60 -13.59 -5.67
N LEU A 165 14.25 -14.73 -5.44
CA LEU A 165 15.61 -14.79 -4.87
C LEU A 165 16.67 -14.14 -5.78
N VAL A 166 16.52 -14.26 -7.11
CA VAL A 166 17.39 -13.55 -8.06
C VAL A 166 17.15 -12.05 -7.98
N LYS A 167 15.89 -11.61 -8.09
CA LYS A 167 15.52 -10.19 -8.05
C LYS A 167 15.85 -9.52 -6.71
N LEU A 168 15.76 -10.25 -5.60
CA LEU A 168 16.00 -9.72 -4.25
C LEU A 168 17.40 -9.11 -4.11
N ARG A 169 18.39 -9.66 -4.83
CA ARG A 169 19.78 -9.14 -4.85
C ARG A 169 19.89 -7.74 -5.44
N HIS A 170 18.91 -7.34 -6.26
CA HIS A 170 18.86 -6.05 -6.95
C HIS A 170 17.87 -5.06 -6.29
N LEU A 171 17.08 -5.51 -5.32
CA LEU A 171 15.98 -4.73 -4.75
C LEU A 171 16.42 -3.34 -4.26
N ASP A 172 17.52 -3.27 -3.52
CA ASP A 172 17.99 -2.00 -2.97
C ASP A 172 18.51 -1.05 -4.04
N GLU A 173 19.22 -1.57 -5.06
CA GLU A 173 19.69 -0.78 -6.21
C GLU A 173 18.51 -0.24 -7.03
N TRP A 174 17.54 -1.10 -7.37
CA TRP A 174 16.33 -0.70 -8.10
C TRP A 174 15.48 0.30 -7.32
N THR A 175 15.41 0.14 -6.00
CA THR A 175 14.73 1.10 -5.13
C THR A 175 15.41 2.46 -5.19
N GLU A 176 16.74 2.51 -5.16
CA GLU A 176 17.49 3.76 -5.26
C GLU A 176 17.31 4.42 -6.64
N GLN A 177 17.24 3.63 -7.72
CA GLN A 177 16.91 4.15 -9.06
C GLN A 177 15.50 4.75 -9.10
N ARG A 178 14.50 4.10 -8.50
CA ARG A 178 13.14 4.66 -8.36
C ARG A 178 13.13 5.97 -7.56
N ARG A 179 13.87 6.04 -6.45
CA ARG A 179 13.99 7.26 -5.63
C ARG A 179 14.62 8.41 -6.40
N LYS A 180 15.69 8.15 -7.18
CA LYS A 180 16.28 9.15 -8.08
C LYS A 180 15.28 9.66 -9.11
N ASN A 181 14.46 8.77 -9.68
CA ASN A 181 13.42 9.14 -10.64
C ASN A 181 12.30 9.96 -9.98
N ALA A 182 11.92 9.65 -8.73
CA ALA A 182 10.98 10.45 -7.95
C ALA A 182 11.53 11.86 -7.64
N GLN A 183 12.80 11.97 -7.23
CA GLN A 183 13.46 13.26 -7.02
C GLN A 183 13.53 14.10 -8.31
N ARG A 184 13.81 13.44 -9.46
CA ARG A 184 13.76 14.10 -10.77
C ARG A 184 12.37 14.67 -11.06
N TYR A 185 11.30 13.91 -10.82
CA TYR A 185 9.96 14.45 -10.97
C TYR A 185 9.72 15.65 -10.06
N GLY A 186 10.13 15.60 -8.79
CA GLY A 186 10.01 16.73 -7.87
C GLY A 186 10.65 18.02 -8.42
N LEU A 187 11.88 17.92 -8.95
CA LEU A 187 12.57 19.03 -9.60
C LEU A 187 11.82 19.55 -10.84
N LEU A 188 11.41 18.64 -11.72
CA LEU A 188 10.70 19.00 -12.96
C LEU A 188 9.35 19.67 -12.66
N PHE A 189 8.61 19.21 -11.65
CA PHE A 189 7.36 19.83 -11.24
C PHE A 189 7.59 21.21 -10.61
N ALA A 190 8.63 21.37 -9.80
CA ALA A 190 8.99 22.68 -9.24
C ALA A 190 9.34 23.70 -10.34
N GLU A 191 10.03 23.27 -11.41
CA GLU A 191 10.37 24.11 -12.56
C GLU A 191 9.17 24.38 -13.49
N SER A 192 8.14 23.54 -13.47
CA SER A 192 6.99 23.62 -14.39
C SER A 192 5.96 24.69 -14.06
N GLY A 193 5.96 25.22 -12.83
CA GLY A 193 4.92 26.15 -12.35
C GLY A 193 3.55 25.51 -12.08
N LEU A 194 3.47 24.18 -11.98
CA LEU A 194 2.23 23.43 -11.81
C LEU A 194 1.74 23.28 -10.35
N GLY A 195 2.40 23.92 -9.38
CA GLY A 195 2.15 23.69 -7.94
C GLY A 195 0.69 23.86 -7.49
N ASP A 196 -0.07 24.76 -8.14
CA ASP A 196 -1.49 24.99 -7.82
C ASP A 196 -2.43 23.92 -8.42
N ARG A 197 -1.93 23.09 -9.35
CA ARG A 197 -2.71 22.11 -10.11
C ARG A 197 -2.33 20.67 -9.80
N VAL A 198 -1.06 20.45 -9.46
CA VAL A 198 -0.47 19.13 -9.20
C VAL A 198 0.37 19.19 -7.93
N VAL A 199 0.02 18.35 -6.97
CA VAL A 199 0.79 18.15 -5.73
C VAL A 199 1.58 16.85 -5.86
N THR A 200 2.90 16.92 -5.67
CA THR A 200 3.80 15.76 -5.69
C THR A 200 3.81 15.04 -4.35
N PRO A 201 4.13 13.73 -4.31
CA PRO A 201 4.20 13.00 -3.05
C PRO A 201 5.40 13.44 -2.20
N ASP A 202 5.21 13.51 -0.88
CA ASP A 202 6.26 13.80 0.09
C ASP A 202 6.87 12.51 0.68
N GLU A 203 8.15 12.58 1.01
CA GLU A 203 8.86 11.54 1.78
C GLU A 203 8.94 11.96 3.26
N ILE A 204 7.98 11.49 4.06
CA ILE A 204 7.70 11.98 5.42
C ILE A 204 8.27 11.04 6.48
N THR A 205 8.02 9.74 6.38
CA THR A 205 8.29 8.81 7.49
C THR A 205 9.71 8.24 7.50
N GLY A 206 10.40 8.27 6.36
CA GLY A 206 11.69 7.62 6.18
C GLY A 206 11.89 7.22 4.72
N ARG A 207 12.59 6.10 4.48
CA ARG A 207 12.90 5.64 3.11
C ARG A 207 11.63 5.20 2.37
N HIS A 208 11.12 6.08 1.51
CA HIS A 208 10.07 5.74 0.55
C HIS A 208 10.64 4.96 -0.65
N VAL A 209 10.01 3.82 -1.01
CA VAL A 209 10.46 2.97 -2.13
C VAL A 209 9.75 3.22 -3.46
N PHE A 210 8.83 4.19 -3.50
CA PHE A 210 8.07 4.58 -4.70
C PHE A 210 7.61 3.37 -5.52
N ASN A 211 6.85 2.47 -4.88
CA ASN A 211 6.13 1.44 -5.64
C ASN A 211 5.18 2.10 -6.64
N GLN A 212 4.60 3.23 -6.24
CA GLN A 212 3.93 4.17 -7.12
C GLN A 212 4.46 5.58 -6.85
N TYR A 213 4.55 6.41 -7.88
CA TYR A 213 4.76 7.85 -7.76
C TYR A 213 3.41 8.51 -8.00
N VAL A 214 2.70 8.82 -6.93
CA VAL A 214 1.31 9.28 -6.98
C VAL A 214 1.27 10.78 -6.74
N VAL A 215 0.80 11.51 -7.75
CA VAL A 215 0.49 12.94 -7.62
C VAL A 215 -0.99 13.12 -7.29
N ARG A 216 -1.37 14.24 -6.66
CA ARG A 216 -2.77 14.70 -6.61
C ARG A 216 -2.95 15.77 -7.68
N ALA A 217 -3.90 15.57 -8.58
CA ALA A 217 -4.07 16.40 -9.76
C ALA A 217 -5.52 16.87 -9.91
N GLN A 218 -5.71 18.16 -10.19
CA GLN A 218 -7.03 18.68 -10.56
C GLN A 218 -7.46 18.09 -11.92
N ARG A 219 -8.76 17.82 -12.10
CA ARG A 219 -9.30 17.23 -13.34
C ARG A 219 -8.60 15.90 -13.69
N ARG A 220 -8.30 15.08 -12.67
CA ARG A 220 -7.51 13.84 -12.74
C ARG A 220 -7.89 12.92 -13.90
N ASP A 221 -9.17 12.63 -14.09
CA ASP A 221 -9.62 11.71 -15.14
C ASP A 221 -9.37 12.27 -16.55
N GLN A 222 -9.56 13.58 -16.74
CA GLN A 222 -9.28 14.25 -18.01
C GLN A 222 -7.77 14.28 -18.28
N LEU A 223 -6.96 14.53 -17.25
CA LEU A 223 -5.50 14.44 -17.35
C LEU A 223 -5.06 13.02 -17.73
N LYS A 224 -5.61 11.98 -17.08
CA LYS A 224 -5.32 10.57 -17.41
C LYS A 224 -5.63 10.28 -18.88
N GLY A 225 -6.80 10.71 -19.38
CA GLY A 225 -7.18 10.56 -20.78
C GLY A 225 -6.21 11.24 -21.74
N PHE A 226 -5.86 12.50 -21.46
CA PHE A 226 -4.89 13.26 -22.26
C PHE A 226 -3.50 12.62 -22.28
N LEU A 227 -3.00 12.15 -21.13
CA LEU A 227 -1.72 11.42 -21.07
C LEU A 227 -1.76 10.15 -21.93
N GLY A 228 -2.86 9.41 -21.89
CA GLY A 228 -3.08 8.23 -22.74
C GLY A 228 -2.99 8.55 -24.24
N GLU A 229 -3.63 9.64 -24.69
CA GLU A 229 -3.53 10.12 -26.08
C GLU A 229 -2.10 10.51 -26.48
N LYS A 230 -1.26 10.91 -25.51
CA LYS A 230 0.17 11.24 -25.69
C LYS A 230 1.10 10.04 -25.53
N GLY A 231 0.56 8.83 -25.32
CA GLY A 231 1.35 7.62 -25.12
C GLY A 231 2.00 7.50 -23.74
N VAL A 232 1.55 8.30 -22.76
CA VAL A 232 2.00 8.24 -21.37
C VAL A 232 1.00 7.38 -20.58
N SER A 233 1.47 6.24 -20.08
CA SER A 233 0.68 5.42 -19.17
C SER A 233 0.56 6.09 -17.80
N ALA A 234 -0.63 6.13 -17.25
CA ALA A 234 -0.89 6.59 -15.89
C ALA A 234 -2.05 5.78 -15.30
N GLU A 235 -2.04 5.56 -13.98
CA GLU A 235 -3.02 4.68 -13.33
C GLU A 235 -3.66 5.30 -12.09
N VAL A 236 -4.81 4.76 -11.69
CA VAL A 236 -5.57 5.22 -10.52
C VAL A 236 -5.64 4.11 -9.49
N TYR A 237 -5.09 4.37 -8.31
CA TYR A 237 -5.07 3.46 -7.16
C TYR A 237 -5.57 4.23 -5.92
N TYR A 238 -6.86 4.39 -5.68
CA TYR A 238 -8.00 3.68 -6.28
C TYR A 238 -9.15 4.65 -6.55
N PRO A 239 -10.01 4.40 -7.57
CA PRO A 239 -11.04 5.36 -7.96
C PRO A 239 -12.26 5.38 -7.01
N LEU A 240 -12.37 4.41 -6.10
CA LEU A 240 -13.47 4.30 -5.15
C LEU A 240 -12.96 3.71 -3.82
N PRO A 241 -13.04 4.45 -2.70
CA PRO A 241 -12.65 3.94 -1.38
C PRO A 241 -13.52 2.75 -0.95
N MET A 242 -12.99 1.93 -0.05
CA MET A 242 -13.59 0.68 0.39
C MET A 242 -14.96 0.89 1.07
N HIS A 243 -15.16 1.97 1.82
CA HIS A 243 -16.45 2.21 2.48
C HIS A 243 -17.61 2.47 1.51
N LEU A 244 -17.31 2.82 0.26
CA LEU A 244 -18.30 3.06 -0.81
C LEU A 244 -18.44 1.88 -1.79
N GLN A 245 -17.68 0.80 -1.60
CA GLN A 245 -17.81 -0.40 -2.43
C GLN A 245 -19.14 -1.11 -2.12
N GLU A 246 -19.89 -1.51 -3.14
CA GLU A 246 -21.20 -2.17 -2.99
C GLU A 246 -21.13 -3.40 -2.07
N CYS A 247 -20.08 -4.21 -2.20
CA CYS A 247 -19.87 -5.40 -1.38
C CYS A 247 -19.68 -5.11 0.11
N PHE A 248 -19.42 -3.85 0.49
CA PHE A 248 -19.23 -3.39 1.87
C PHE A 248 -20.38 -2.48 2.35
N ALA A 249 -21.46 -2.31 1.57
CA ALA A 249 -22.62 -1.48 1.93
C ALA A 249 -23.29 -1.90 3.26
N TYR A 250 -23.19 -3.18 3.64
CA TYR A 250 -23.72 -3.69 4.92
C TYR A 250 -23.02 -3.10 6.16
N LEU A 251 -21.86 -2.48 6.00
CA LEU A 251 -21.16 -1.75 7.08
C LEU A 251 -21.90 -0.46 7.45
N GLY A 252 -22.80 0.03 6.60
CA GLY A 252 -23.62 1.22 6.85
C GLY A 252 -22.87 2.54 6.74
N CYS A 253 -21.66 2.53 6.16
CA CYS A 253 -20.92 3.75 5.85
C CYS A 253 -21.54 4.51 4.67
N SER A 254 -21.42 5.83 4.69
CA SER A 254 -21.92 6.75 3.68
C SER A 254 -20.80 7.65 3.13
N GLU A 255 -21.04 8.24 1.97
CA GLU A 255 -20.20 9.31 1.42
C GLU A 255 -20.14 10.50 2.39
N GLY A 256 -18.97 11.11 2.53
CA GLY A 256 -18.66 12.18 3.47
C GLY A 256 -18.11 11.71 4.82
N GLU A 257 -18.12 10.41 5.13
CA GLU A 257 -17.57 9.88 6.39
C GLU A 257 -16.04 9.83 6.43
N PHE A 258 -15.40 9.68 5.26
CA PHE A 258 -13.94 9.61 5.11
C PHE A 258 -13.50 10.59 4.01
N PRO A 259 -13.61 11.90 4.27
CA PRO A 259 -13.44 12.93 3.25
C PRO A 259 -12.06 12.93 2.60
N GLU A 260 -10.99 12.60 3.32
CA GLU A 260 -9.65 12.59 2.71
C GLU A 260 -9.45 11.37 1.81
N SER A 261 -9.99 10.21 2.20
CA SER A 261 -10.03 9.02 1.35
C SER A 261 -10.85 9.24 0.07
N GLU A 262 -12.01 9.88 0.18
CA GLU A 262 -12.88 10.22 -0.95
C GLU A 262 -12.19 11.22 -1.90
N LYS A 263 -11.57 12.25 -1.34
CA LYS A 263 -10.82 13.24 -2.10
C LYS A 263 -9.60 12.62 -2.80
N ALA A 264 -8.86 11.73 -2.12
CA ALA A 264 -7.74 11.01 -2.72
C ALA A 264 -8.19 10.13 -3.90
N ALA A 265 -9.34 9.47 -3.79
CA ALA A 265 -9.88 8.66 -4.88
C ALA A 265 -10.18 9.48 -6.16
N GLN A 266 -10.59 10.74 -5.98
CA GLN A 266 -10.87 11.67 -7.07
C GLN A 266 -9.61 12.31 -7.67
N GLU A 267 -8.57 12.55 -6.86
CA GLU A 267 -7.43 13.38 -7.26
C GLU A 267 -6.15 12.60 -7.56
N THR A 268 -5.96 11.39 -7.04
CA THR A 268 -4.68 10.68 -7.16
C THR A 268 -4.42 10.11 -8.55
N LEU A 269 -3.20 10.26 -9.06
CA LEU A 269 -2.77 9.70 -10.34
C LEU A 269 -1.34 9.17 -10.21
N ALA A 270 -1.16 7.88 -10.44
CA ALA A 270 0.14 7.24 -10.49
C ALA A 270 0.81 7.51 -11.85
N LEU A 271 1.97 8.16 -11.80
CA LEU A 271 2.81 8.39 -12.98
C LEU A 271 3.84 7.27 -13.13
N PRO A 272 4.41 7.07 -14.33
CA PRO A 272 5.44 6.06 -14.55
C PRO A 272 6.64 6.27 -13.62
N VAL A 273 6.91 5.28 -12.78
CA VAL A 273 8.14 5.19 -11.98
C VAL A 273 8.64 3.76 -11.99
N TYR A 274 9.83 3.57 -12.54
CA TYR A 274 10.53 2.29 -12.61
C TYR A 274 12.04 2.57 -12.74
N PRO A 275 12.92 1.58 -12.45
CA PRO A 275 14.35 1.82 -12.34
C PRO A 275 14.98 2.41 -13.62
N GLU A 276 14.55 1.97 -14.79
CA GLU A 276 15.08 2.34 -16.10
C GLU A 276 14.46 3.63 -16.70
N LEU A 277 13.59 4.33 -15.98
CA LEU A 277 12.94 5.56 -16.48
C LEU A 277 14.00 6.65 -16.77
N SER A 278 14.06 7.10 -18.03
CA SER A 278 15.04 8.09 -18.47
C SER A 278 14.66 9.53 -18.09
N ASP A 279 15.63 10.43 -18.13
CA ASP A 279 15.39 11.87 -17.93
C ASP A 279 14.46 12.45 -19.00
N GLU A 280 14.66 12.04 -20.26
CA GLU A 280 13.82 12.43 -21.39
C GLU A 280 12.37 11.98 -21.20
N GLN A 281 12.15 10.73 -20.75
CA GLN A 281 10.81 10.22 -20.47
C GLN A 281 10.14 11.01 -19.35
N ALA A 282 10.84 11.26 -18.23
CA ALA A 282 10.28 12.05 -17.12
C ALA A 282 9.94 13.48 -17.55
N ARG A 283 10.81 14.15 -18.32
CA ARG A 283 10.54 15.48 -18.90
C ARG A 283 9.33 15.45 -19.82
N TYR A 284 9.21 14.42 -20.65
CA TYR A 284 8.06 14.28 -21.55
C TYR A 284 6.74 14.14 -20.79
N VAL A 285 6.71 13.34 -19.71
CA VAL A 285 5.54 13.23 -18.82
C VAL A 285 5.17 14.60 -18.25
N VAL A 286 6.11 15.31 -17.61
CA VAL A 286 5.83 16.61 -16.98
C VAL A 286 5.43 17.66 -18.01
N LYS A 287 6.06 17.67 -19.20
CA LYS A 287 5.66 18.53 -20.31
C LYS A 287 4.23 18.26 -20.75
N CYS A 288 3.81 17.01 -20.90
CA CYS A 288 2.44 16.68 -21.27
C CYS A 288 1.44 17.19 -20.22
N ILE A 289 1.77 17.05 -18.93
CA ILE A 289 0.94 17.59 -17.84
C ILE A 289 0.86 19.12 -17.93
N ALA A 290 1.98 19.80 -18.19
CA ALA A 290 2.01 21.26 -18.36
C ALA A 290 1.18 21.71 -19.58
N ASP A 291 1.29 21.01 -20.70
CA ASP A 291 0.51 21.29 -21.91
C ASP A 291 -1.00 21.16 -21.64
N PHE A 292 -1.42 20.12 -20.89
CA PHE A 292 -2.82 19.90 -20.50
C PHE A 292 -3.39 21.09 -19.71
N TYR A 293 -2.68 21.58 -18.70
CA TYR A 293 -3.14 22.70 -17.88
C TYR A 293 -2.95 24.09 -18.53
N SER A 294 -2.18 24.18 -19.62
CA SER A 294 -2.03 25.42 -20.38
C SER A 294 -3.19 25.67 -21.36
N HIS A 295 -3.90 24.61 -21.76
CA HIS A 295 -4.94 24.66 -22.81
C HIS A 295 -6.36 24.37 -22.30
N GLY A 296 -6.58 24.35 -20.98
CA GLY A 296 -7.87 24.04 -20.38
C GLY A 296 -8.11 24.75 -19.06
#